data_AF-A0A087UD82-F1
#
_entry.id   AF-A0A087UD82-F1
#
_cell.length_a   1.000
_cell.length_b   1.000
_cell.length_c   1.000
_cell.angle_alpha   90.00
_cell.angle_beta   90.00
_cell.angle_gamma   90.00
#
_symmetry.space_group_name_H-M   'P 1'
#
loop_
_entity.id
_entity.type
_entity.pdbx_description
1 polymer ?
#
loop_
_entity_poly.entity_id
_entity_poly.type
_entity_poly.pdbx_seq_one_letter_code
_entity_poly.pdbx_strand_id
1 'polypeptide(L)'
;MTAYRIIDTDNCNVKKILKEMEKFQPVGHKLVNKTNVIKTEPALIYDSVYALAWGLNALQGGATLRPANVSCEEELPWTDGSSLFNYINSVEFRGLTGKIQFKEGRRSNLKLDLLKL
;
A
#
# COMPACT_ATOMS: atom_id res chain seq x y z
N MET A 1 25.58 -12.65 -7.32
CA MET A 1 24.29 -12.41 -8.04
C MET A 1 23.70 -11.10 -7.50
N THR A 2 23.06 -10.27 -8.32
CA THR A 2 22.53 -8.95 -7.89
C THR A 2 21.00 -8.98 -7.85
N ALA A 3 20.40 -8.52 -6.76
CA ALA A 3 18.95 -8.45 -6.58
C ALA A 3 18.53 -7.11 -5.96
N TYR A 4 17.24 -6.77 -6.07
CA TYR A 4 16.65 -5.57 -5.49
C TYR A 4 15.59 -5.93 -4.45
N ARG A 5 15.48 -5.12 -3.40
CA ARG A 5 14.43 -5.23 -2.38
C ARG A 5 13.76 -3.88 -2.13
N ILE A 6 12.44 -3.87 -2.10
CA ILE A 6 11.64 -2.66 -1.85
C ILE A 6 11.18 -2.53 -0.39
N ILE A 7 11.16 -3.62 0.37
CA ILE A 7 10.73 -3.64 1.77
C ILE A 7 11.79 -2.96 2.64
N ASP A 8 11.38 -1.97 3.42
CA ASP A 8 12.25 -1.16 4.30
C ASP A 8 12.55 -1.92 5.61
N THR A 9 13.37 -2.97 5.51
CA THR A 9 13.69 -3.83 6.66
C THR A 9 14.52 -3.13 7.73
N ASP A 10 15.09 -1.95 7.46
CA ASP A 10 15.89 -1.20 8.44
C ASP A 10 14.99 -0.43 9.42
N ASN A 11 13.73 -0.21 9.06
CA ASN A 11 12.76 0.48 9.89
C ASN A 11 12.22 -0.44 11.00
N CYS A 12 12.39 -0.03 12.27
CA CYS A 12 11.91 -0.77 13.44
C CYS A 12 10.39 -1.01 13.43
N ASN A 13 9.59 -0.07 12.91
CA ASN A 13 8.15 -0.24 12.79
C ASN A 13 7.79 -1.33 11.78
N VAL A 14 8.51 -1.39 10.65
CA VAL A 14 8.34 -2.46 9.64
C VAL A 14 8.67 -3.81 10.26
N LYS A 15 9.80 -3.94 10.96
CA LYS A 15 10.16 -5.18 11.68
C LYS A 15 9.07 -5.61 12.67
N LYS A 16 8.51 -4.66 13.42
CA LYS A 16 7.42 -4.93 14.37
C LYS A 16 6.17 -5.45 13.67
N ILE A 17 5.75 -4.78 12.58
CA ILE A 17 4.58 -5.20 11.80
C ILE A 17 4.79 -6.61 11.23
N LEU A 18 5.95 -6.89 10.63
CA LEU A 18 6.25 -8.21 10.08
C LEU A 18 6.20 -9.31 11.15
N LYS A 19 6.72 -9.03 12.35
CA LYS A 19 6.64 -9.94 13.50
C LYS A 19 5.21 -10.19 13.97
N GLU A 20 4.34 -9.18 13.93
CA GLU A 20 2.92 -9.36 14.21
C GLU A 20 2.24 -10.18 13.10
N MET A 21 2.53 -9.90 11.83
CA MET A 21 1.99 -10.64 10.68
C MET A 21 2.36 -12.13 10.70
N GLU A 22 3.56 -12.48 11.20
CA GLU A 22 3.98 -13.87 11.41
C GLU A 22 3.03 -14.67 12.32
N LYS A 23 2.43 -14.02 13.32
CA LYS A 23 1.50 -14.68 14.26
C LYS A 23 0.18 -15.10 13.61
N PHE A 24 -0.21 -14.45 12.52
CA PHE A 24 -1.49 -14.65 11.85
C PHE A 24 -1.38 -15.54 10.60
N GLN A 25 -0.23 -16.16 10.33
CA GLN A 25 -0.08 -17.06 9.20
C GLN A 25 -0.73 -18.42 9.52
N PRO A 26 -1.81 -18.82 8.81
CA PRO A 26 -2.37 -20.15 8.96
C PRO A 26 -1.37 -21.21 8.48
N VAL A 27 -1.57 -22.45 8.95
CA VAL A 27 -0.87 -23.64 8.48
C VAL A 27 -0.99 -23.72 6.96
N GLY A 28 0.10 -23.45 6.22
CA GLY A 28 0.13 -23.64 4.76
C GLY A 28 1.02 -22.66 4.00
N HIS A 29 0.83 -21.35 4.16
CA HIS A 29 1.56 -20.33 3.37
C HIS A 29 2.35 -19.37 4.25
N LYS A 30 3.67 -19.56 4.28
CA LYS A 30 4.59 -18.64 4.96
C LYS A 30 4.75 -17.34 4.16
N LEU A 31 3.93 -16.34 4.47
CA LEU A 31 4.01 -15.01 3.85
C LEU A 31 5.30 -14.27 4.25
N VAL A 32 5.72 -14.48 5.49
CA VAL A 32 6.97 -14.00 6.05
C VAL A 32 7.85 -15.21 6.32
N ASN A 33 9.03 -15.26 5.70
CA ASN A 33 9.98 -16.34 5.93
C ASN A 33 10.69 -16.13 7.27
N LYS A 34 11.32 -17.18 7.82
CA LYS A 34 12.10 -17.17 9.07
C LYS A 34 13.21 -16.09 9.13
N THR A 35 13.52 -15.47 7.99
CA THR A 35 14.45 -14.35 7.83
C THR A 35 13.81 -12.96 8.03
N ASN A 36 12.55 -12.87 8.50
CA ASN A 36 11.75 -11.62 8.56
C ASN A 36 11.55 -10.97 7.19
N VAL A 37 11.48 -11.75 6.11
CA VAL A 37 11.29 -11.24 4.75
C VAL A 37 9.91 -11.65 4.25
N ILE A 38 9.08 -10.65 3.97
CA ILE A 38 7.81 -10.81 3.26
C ILE A 38 8.03 -10.72 1.75
N LYS A 39 7.17 -11.38 0.95
CA LYS A 39 7.12 -11.15 -0.49
C LYS A 39 6.70 -9.70 -0.81
N THR A 40 7.09 -9.21 -1.98
CA THR A 40 6.80 -7.83 -2.42
C THR A 40 5.30 -7.59 -2.58
N GLU A 41 4.57 -8.52 -3.19
CA GLU A 41 3.15 -8.33 -3.53
C GLU A 41 2.28 -8.19 -2.26
N PRO A 42 2.40 -9.06 -1.23
CA PRO A 42 1.69 -8.85 0.03
C PRO A 42 2.07 -7.54 0.75
N ALA A 43 3.33 -7.11 0.68
CA ALA A 43 3.75 -5.85 1.26
C ALA A 43 3.11 -4.65 0.56
N LEU A 44 2.99 -4.71 -0.77
CA LEU A 44 2.29 -3.69 -1.56
C LEU A 44 0.78 -3.68 -1.29
N ILE A 45 0.16 -4.86 -1.09
CA ILE A 45 -1.26 -4.94 -0.69
C ILE A 45 -1.46 -4.28 0.68
N TYR A 46 -0.60 -4.58 1.66
CA TYR A 46 -0.66 -3.94 2.98
C TYR A 46 -0.62 -2.41 2.84
N ASP A 47 0.36 -1.88 2.10
CA ASP A 47 0.48 -0.44 1.88
C ASP A 47 -0.71 0.14 1.11
N SER A 48 -1.31 -0.61 0.16
CA SER A 48 -2.48 -0.16 -0.61
C SER A 48 -3.72 0.03 0.25
N VAL A 49 -3.95 -0.84 1.23
CA VAL A 49 -5.09 -0.74 2.16
C VAL A 49 -4.95 0.51 3.02
N TYR A 50 -3.74 0.80 3.50
CA TYR A 50 -3.46 2.03 4.23
C TYR A 50 -3.61 3.26 3.34
N ALA A 51 -3.11 3.25 2.10
CA ALA A 51 -3.27 4.38 1.18
C ALA A 51 -4.75 4.71 0.94
N LEU A 52 -5.59 3.68 0.75
CA LEU A 52 -7.03 3.85 0.64
C LEU A 52 -7.65 4.42 1.93
N ALA A 53 -7.30 3.85 3.10
CA ALA A 53 -7.83 4.29 4.39
C ALA A 53 -7.46 5.75 4.71
N TRP A 54 -6.20 6.15 4.45
CA TRP A 54 -5.75 7.54 4.58
C TRP A 54 -6.49 8.47 3.62
N GLY A 55 -6.67 8.06 2.36
CA GLY A 55 -7.42 8.83 1.36
C GLY A 55 -8.88 9.03 1.77
N LEU A 56 -9.55 7.98 2.25
CA LEU A 56 -10.92 8.05 2.76
C LEU A 56 -11.04 8.94 4.00
N ASN A 57 -10.10 8.83 4.95
CA ASN A 57 -10.07 9.67 6.14
C ASN A 57 -9.88 11.15 5.79
N ALA A 58 -8.99 11.46 4.84
CA ALA A 58 -8.79 12.83 4.36
C ALA A 58 -10.03 13.38 3.63
N LEU A 59 -10.71 12.53 2.85
CA LEU A 59 -11.93 12.89 2.12
C LEU A 59 -13.07 13.29 3.07
N GLN A 60 -13.23 12.62 4.21
CA GLN A 60 -14.31 12.91 5.18
C GLN A 60 -14.31 14.37 5.67
N GLY A 61 -13.17 15.05 5.67
CA GLY A 61 -13.06 16.46 6.05
C GLY A 61 -13.41 17.47 4.96
N GLY A 62 -13.50 17.05 3.69
CA GLY A 62 -13.62 17.96 2.54
C GLY A 62 -14.67 17.61 1.48
N ALA A 63 -15.21 16.39 1.47
CA ALA A 63 -16.33 15.99 0.62
C ALA A 63 -17.07 14.78 1.17
N THR A 64 -18.30 14.56 0.70
CA THR A 64 -19.10 13.37 1.03
C THR A 64 -18.93 12.32 -0.06
N LEU A 65 -18.46 11.13 0.32
CA LEU A 65 -18.41 9.98 -0.58
C LEU A 65 -19.76 9.28 -0.62
N ARG A 66 -20.42 9.25 -1.79
CA ARG A 66 -21.66 8.48 -1.98
C ARG A 66 -21.37 7.24 -2.81
N PRO A 67 -21.54 6.03 -2.25
CA PRO A 67 -21.52 4.80 -3.04
C PRO A 67 -22.54 4.91 -4.17
N ALA A 68 -22.16 4.43 -5.36
CA ALA A 68 -23.03 4.39 -6.52
C ALA A 68 -23.03 2.98 -7.10
N ASN A 69 -24.20 2.54 -7.57
CA ASN A 69 -24.28 1.38 -8.44
C ASN A 69 -23.76 1.80 -9.81
N VAL A 70 -22.70 1.15 -10.28
CA VAL A 70 -22.08 1.42 -11.57
C VAL A 70 -22.01 0.13 -12.37
N SER A 71 -22.17 0.25 -13.68
CA SER A 71 -21.97 -0.84 -14.63
C SER A 71 -20.85 -0.47 -15.60
N CYS A 72 -19.97 -1.44 -15.88
CA CYS A 72 -18.95 -1.26 -16.92
C CYS A 72 -19.56 -1.22 -18.33
N GLU A 73 -20.81 -1.70 -18.51
CA GLU A 73 -21.52 -1.67 -19.81
C GLU A 73 -22.10 -0.28 -20.12
N GLU A 74 -22.48 0.48 -19.09
CA GLU A 74 -23.15 1.78 -19.26
C GLU A 74 -22.16 2.95 -19.42
N GLU A 75 -20.85 2.70 -19.33
CA GLU A 75 -19.75 3.68 -19.43
C GLU A 75 -19.96 4.99 -18.62
N LEU A 76 -20.83 4.96 -17.61
CA LEU A 76 -21.13 6.10 -16.75
C LEU A 76 -20.13 6.15 -15.59
N PRO A 77 -19.32 7.22 -15.47
CA PRO A 77 -18.34 7.34 -14.40
C PRO A 77 -19.02 7.56 -13.04
N TRP A 78 -18.39 7.05 -12.00
CA TRP A 78 -18.80 7.38 -10.64
C TRP A 78 -18.46 8.85 -10.33
N THR A 79 -19.50 9.65 -10.04
CA THR A 79 -19.40 11.10 -9.80
C THR A 79 -18.34 11.48 -8.77
N ASP A 80 -18.26 10.77 -7.64
CA ASP A 80 -17.32 11.09 -6.55
C ASP A 80 -15.94 10.42 -6.74
N GLY A 81 -15.77 9.62 -7.81
CA GLY A 81 -14.54 8.86 -8.08
C GLY A 81 -13.31 9.75 -8.30
N SER A 82 -13.47 10.87 -8.99
CA SER A 82 -12.37 11.83 -9.21
C SER A 82 -11.89 12.46 -7.90
N SER A 83 -12.83 12.78 -6.99
CA SER A 83 -12.50 13.29 -5.65
C SER A 83 -11.72 12.23 -4.88
N LEU A 84 -12.23 11.00 -4.80
CA LEU A 84 -11.54 9.91 -4.10
C LEU A 84 -10.13 9.67 -4.66
N PHE A 85 -9.99 9.65 -5.99
CA PHE A 85 -8.69 9.53 -6.65
C PHE A 85 -7.71 10.63 -6.23
N ASN A 86 -8.16 11.89 -6.21
CA ASN A 86 -7.31 13.02 -5.83
C ASN A 86 -6.86 12.93 -4.36
N TYR A 87 -7.75 12.52 -3.44
CA TYR A 87 -7.38 12.33 -2.04
C TYR A 87 -6.40 11.17 -1.86
N ILE A 88 -6.60 10.03 -2.53
CA ILE A 88 -5.63 8.92 -2.53
C ILE A 88 -4.29 9.39 -3.12
N ASN A 89 -4.30 10.14 -4.23
CA ASN A 89 -3.08 10.64 -4.86
C ASN A 89 -2.32 11.64 -3.98
N SER A 90 -3.01 12.31 -3.04
CA SER A 90 -2.41 13.25 -2.09
C SER A 90 -1.82 12.60 -0.84
N VAL A 91 -2.04 11.30 -0.60
CA VAL A 91 -1.58 10.66 0.64
C VAL A 91 -0.06 10.64 0.74
N GLU A 92 0.42 10.92 1.95
CA GLU A 92 1.83 10.82 2.31
C GLU A 92 1.97 10.08 3.64
N PHE A 93 2.58 8.90 3.60
CA PHE A 93 2.88 8.13 4.81
C PHE A 93 4.08 7.20 4.57
N ARG A 94 4.53 6.51 5.63
CA ARG A 94 5.58 5.49 5.53
C ARG A 94 4.98 4.10 5.75
N GLY A 95 4.97 3.28 4.71
CA GLY A 95 4.50 1.90 4.72
C GLY A 95 5.64 0.89 4.87
N LEU A 96 5.34 -0.38 4.63
CA LEU A 96 6.33 -1.47 4.62
C LEU A 96 7.36 -1.31 3.51
N THR A 97 6.95 -0.73 2.40
CA THR A 97 7.81 -0.50 1.22
C THR A 97 8.48 0.88 1.23
N GLY A 98 8.55 1.55 2.38
CA GLY A 98 9.16 2.88 2.53
C GLY A 98 8.17 4.03 2.39
N LYS A 99 8.62 5.18 1.86
CA LYS A 99 7.76 6.35 1.70
C LYS A 99 6.71 6.11 0.60
N ILE A 100 5.45 6.36 0.92
CA ILE A 100 4.30 6.25 0.01
C ILE A 100 3.86 7.68 -0.32
N GLN A 101 4.03 8.04 -1.59
CA GLN A 101 3.59 9.30 -2.18
C GLN A 101 3.28 9.03 -3.66
N PHE A 102 2.24 9.67 -4.16
CA PHE A 102 1.81 9.51 -5.55
C PHE A 102 1.90 10.83 -6.32
N LYS A 103 2.13 10.72 -7.62
CA LYS A 103 1.99 11.78 -8.60
C LYS A 103 1.28 11.18 -9.80
N GLU A 104 0.06 11.65 -10.07
CA GLU A 104 -0.79 11.15 -11.16
C GLU A 104 -0.99 9.62 -11.11
N GLY A 105 -1.25 9.09 -9.90
CA GLY A 105 -1.45 7.66 -9.67
C GLY A 105 -0.17 6.82 -9.71
N ARG A 106 1.00 7.43 -9.95
CA ARG A 106 2.30 6.74 -9.94
C ARG A 106 3.07 7.04 -8.68
N ARG A 107 3.75 6.03 -8.13
CA ARG A 107 4.62 6.21 -6.97
C ARG A 107 5.80 7.11 -7.34
N SER A 108 5.94 8.25 -6.66
CA SER A 108 6.95 9.26 -7.00
C SER A 108 8.29 9.07 -6.28
N ASN A 109 8.29 8.39 -5.12
CA ASN A 109 9.49 8.15 -4.31
C ASN A 109 9.66 6.66 -4.05
N LEU A 110 10.45 5.99 -4.89
CA LEU A 110 10.76 4.57 -4.80
C LEU A 110 12.20 4.38 -4.31
N LYS A 111 12.38 3.78 -3.14
CA LYS A 111 13.67 3.32 -2.64
C LYS A 111 13.79 1.81 -2.86
N LEU A 112 14.91 1.38 -3.46
CA LEU A 112 15.26 -0.02 -3.62
C LEU A 112 16.62 -0.27 -2.99
N ASP A 113 16.70 -1.27 -2.12
CA ASP A 113 17.97 -1.75 -1.59
C ASP A 113 18.61 -2.70 -2.60
N LEU A 114 19.90 -2.49 -2.89
CA LEU A 114 20.71 -3.38 -3.70
C LEU A 114 21.27 -4.50 -2.84
N LEU A 115 20.95 -5.74 -3.18
CA LEU A 115 21.43 -6.93 -2.50
C LEU A 115 22.51 -7.60 -3.35
N LYS A 116 23.65 -7.89 -2.72
CA LYS A 116 24.72 -8.70 -3.29
C LYS A 116 24.74 -10.05 -2.59
N LEU A 117 24.53 -11.11 -3.37
CA LEU A 117 24.75 -12.51 -3.02
C LEU A 117 26.17 -12.91 -3.38
#